data_AF-A0A947VSQ9-F1
#
_entry.id   AF-A0A947VSQ9-F1
#
_cell.length_a   1.000
_cell.length_b   1.000
_cell.length_c   1.000
_cell.angle_alpha   90.00
_cell.angle_beta   90.00
_cell.angle_gamma   90.00
#
_symmetry.space_group_name_H-M   'P 1'
#
loop_
_entity.id
_entity.type
_entity.pdbx_description
1 polymer ?
#
loop_
_entity_poly.entity_id
_entity_poly.type
_entity_poly.pdbx_seq_one_letter_code
_entity_poly.pdbx_strand_id
1 'polypeptide(L)'
;MKCPKCNVENKEEAKTCKKCGTSLVLKEVWRPTWKWHAKVLGIIFVVLIVLFFTLNALFKPYMRKLPQDITPWLKSSQNTGTK
;
A
#
# COMPACT_ATOMS: atom_id res chain seq x y z
N MET A 1 33.74 17.31 -5.83
CA MET A 1 33.08 16.06 -6.26
C MET A 1 33.74 15.51 -7.52
N LYS A 2 33.97 14.20 -7.54
CA LYS A 2 34.50 13.52 -8.72
C LYS A 2 33.42 13.29 -9.76
N CYS A 3 33.73 13.57 -11.01
CA CYS A 3 32.83 13.27 -12.11
C CYS A 3 32.65 11.75 -12.27
N PRO A 4 31.43 11.20 -12.29
CA PRO A 4 31.20 9.75 -12.44
C PRO A 4 31.65 9.20 -13.79
N LYS A 5 31.86 10.05 -14.80
CA LYS A 5 32.24 9.64 -16.16
C LYS A 5 33.74 9.68 -16.43
N CYS A 6 34.43 10.74 -15.97
CA CYS A 6 35.85 10.96 -16.29
C CYS A 6 36.76 11.10 -15.06
N ASN A 7 36.19 10.94 -13.86
CA ASN A 7 36.87 10.93 -12.56
C ASN A 7 37.66 12.20 -12.21
N VAL A 8 37.45 13.30 -12.93
CA VAL A 8 38.09 14.59 -12.64
C VAL A 8 37.44 15.25 -11.43
N GLU A 9 38.25 15.88 -10.58
CA GLU A 9 37.78 16.69 -9.45
C GLU A 9 37.16 18.00 -9.96
N ASN A 10 35.89 18.21 -9.60
CA ASN A 10 35.15 19.45 -9.87
C ASN A 10 34.72 20.10 -8.55
N LYS A 11 34.44 21.41 -8.59
CA LYS A 11 33.85 22.15 -7.46
C LYS A 11 32.54 21.46 -7.03
N GLU A 12 32.26 21.39 -5.74
CA GLU A 12 31.07 20.70 -5.19
C GLU A 12 29.75 21.23 -5.77
N GLU A 13 29.70 22.51 -6.13
CA GLU A 13 28.51 23.17 -6.69
C GLU A 13 28.47 23.19 -8.23
N ALA A 14 29.45 22.57 -8.90
CA ALA A 14 29.52 22.59 -10.36
C ALA A 14 28.36 21.76 -10.94
N LYS A 15 27.48 22.40 -11.73
CA LYS A 15 26.36 21.72 -12.41
C LYS A 15 26.82 20.81 -13.54
N THR A 16 27.99 21.09 -14.12
CA THR A 16 28.58 20.36 -15.25
C THR A 16 30.06 20.12 -15.02
N CYS A 17 30.57 19.01 -15.56
CA CYS A 17 31.98 18.66 -15.45
C CYS A 17 32.85 19.51 -16.38
N LYS A 18 33.94 20.10 -15.85
CA LYS A 18 34.86 20.98 -16.60
C LYS A 18 35.57 20.31 -17.79
N LYS A 19 35.79 18.99 -17.73
CA LYS A 19 36.52 18.23 -18.75
C LYS A 19 35.62 17.59 -19.82
N CYS A 20 34.57 16.88 -19.41
CA CYS A 20 33.74 16.08 -20.31
C CYS A 20 32.32 16.62 -20.52
N GLY A 21 31.95 17.74 -19.89
CA GLY A 21 30.63 18.37 -20.04
C GLY A 21 29.44 17.62 -19.43
N THR A 22 29.67 16.49 -18.75
CA THR A 22 28.59 15.70 -18.16
C THR A 22 27.91 16.44 -17.00
N SER A 23 26.58 16.37 -16.93
CA SER A 23 25.81 16.94 -15.82
C SER A 23 26.18 16.25 -14.51
N LEU A 24 26.48 17.06 -13.50
CA LEU A 24 26.77 16.62 -12.13
C LEU A 24 25.59 16.91 -11.19
N VAL A 25 24.50 17.50 -11.72
CA VAL A 25 23.28 17.74 -10.95
C VAL A 25 22.69 16.39 -10.56
N LEU A 26 22.66 16.12 -9.26
CA LEU A 26 21.94 14.99 -8.70
C LEU A 26 20.46 15.16 -9.07
N LYS A 27 19.95 14.24 -9.90
CA LYS A 27 18.52 14.23 -10.23
C LYS A 27 17.76 14.01 -8.93
N GLU A 28 16.85 14.91 -8.60
CA GLU A 28 15.96 14.73 -7.47
C GLU A 28 15.22 13.40 -7.64
N VAL A 29 15.41 12.50 -6.67
CA VAL A 29 14.69 11.23 -6.65
C VAL A 29 13.22 11.55 -6.47
N TRP A 30 12.37 11.00 -7.34
CA TRP A 30 10.93 11.22 -7.26
C TRP A 30 10.41 10.80 -5.88
N ARG A 31 9.60 11.66 -5.26
CA ARG A 31 8.92 11.39 -3.99
C ARG A 31 7.44 11.69 -4.11
N PRO A 32 6.55 10.81 -3.62
CA PRO A 32 5.12 11.07 -3.67
C PRO A 32 4.72 12.21 -2.74
N THR A 33 3.71 12.99 -3.14
CA THR A 33 3.15 14.08 -2.33
C THR A 33 2.16 13.55 -1.29
N TRP A 34 1.80 14.36 -0.30
CA TRP A 34 0.76 13.99 0.68
C TRP A 34 -0.58 13.65 0.02
N LYS A 35 -0.96 14.39 -1.03
CA LYS A 35 -2.18 14.11 -1.82
C LYS A 35 -2.14 12.73 -2.47
N TRP A 36 -0.96 12.31 -2.94
CA TRP A 36 -0.78 10.96 -3.50
C TRP A 36 -0.97 9.89 -2.43
N HIS A 37 -0.37 10.05 -1.25
CA HIS A 37 -0.51 9.10 -0.14
C HIS A 37 -1.96 8.97 0.31
N ALA A 38 -2.68 10.08 0.47
CA ALA A 38 -4.10 10.06 0.84
C ALA A 38 -4.95 9.31 -0.19
N LYS A 39 -4.71 9.55 -1.50
CA LYS A 39 -5.40 8.84 -2.58
C LYS A 39 -5.13 7.34 -2.54
N VAL A 40 -3.87 6.95 -2.38
CA VAL A 40 -3.46 5.53 -2.34
C VAL A 40 -4.05 4.83 -1.12
N LEU A 41 -3.97 5.44 0.06
CA LEU A 41 -4.60 4.91 1.28
C LEU A 41 -6.10 4.72 1.08
N GLY A 42 -6.79 5.72 0.52
CA GLY A 42 -8.22 5.61 0.20
C GLY A 42 -8.53 4.40 -0.69
N ILE A 43 -7.74 4.18 -1.75
CA ILE A 43 -7.91 3.03 -2.65
C ILE A 43 -7.71 1.71 -1.90
N ILE A 44 -6.64 1.60 -1.09
CA ILE A 44 -6.34 0.38 -0.32
C ILE A 44 -7.52 0.04 0.61
N PHE A 45 -8.02 1.01 1.37
CA PHE A 45 -9.13 0.79 2.27
C PHE A 45 -10.42 0.41 1.54
N VAL A 46 -10.73 1.06 0.41
CA VAL A 46 -11.90 0.70 -0.41
C VAL A 46 -11.79 -0.74 -0.90
N VAL A 47 -10.62 -1.16 -1.40
CA VAL A 47 -10.40 -2.55 -1.85
C VAL A 47 -10.58 -3.54 -0.70
N LEU A 48 -10.00 -3.27 0.48
CA LEU A 48 -10.14 -4.13 1.66
C LEU A 48 -11.60 -4.24 2.12
N ILE A 49 -12.33 -3.13 2.13
CA ILE A 49 -13.75 -3.10 2.52
C ILE A 49 -14.58 -3.93 1.53
N VAL A 50 -14.43 -3.69 0.23
CA VAL A 50 -15.15 -4.44 -0.80
C VAL A 50 -14.82 -5.92 -0.71
N LEU A 51 -13.53 -6.28 -0.63
CA LEU A 51 -13.09 -7.65 -0.48
C LEU A 51 -13.70 -8.32 0.76
N PHE A 52 -13.66 -7.66 1.91
CA PHE A 52 -14.26 -8.17 3.15
C PHE A 52 -15.74 -8.49 2.97
N PHE A 53 -16.52 -7.56 2.42
CA PHE A 53 -17.96 -7.79 2.22
C PHE A 53 -18.25 -8.87 1.17
N THR A 54 -17.48 -8.93 0.09
CA THR A 54 -17.59 -9.98 -0.93
C THR A 54 -17.29 -11.36 -0.32
N LEU A 55 -16.18 -11.50 0.40
CA LEU A 55 -15.82 -12.75 1.06
C LEU A 55 -16.84 -13.13 2.14
N ASN A 56 -17.31 -12.17 2.94
CA ASN A 56 -18.36 -12.42 3.92
C ASN A 56 -19.65 -12.91 3.26
N ALA A 57 -20.07 -12.31 2.15
CA ALA A 57 -21.25 -12.75 1.41
C ALA A 57 -21.07 -14.14 0.80
N LEU A 58 -19.91 -14.42 0.22
CA LEU A 58 -19.60 -15.71 -0.42
C LEU A 58 -19.41 -16.84 0.59
N PHE A 59 -18.80 -16.56 1.73
CA PHE A 59 -18.46 -17.56 2.75
C PHE A 59 -19.50 -17.72 3.87
N LYS A 60 -20.53 -16.88 3.92
CA LYS A 60 -21.70 -17.06 4.82
C LYS A 60 -22.20 -18.50 4.92
N PRO A 61 -22.43 -19.27 3.83
CA PRO A 61 -22.91 -20.65 3.95
C PRO A 61 -21.87 -21.63 4.51
N TYR A 62 -20.58 -21.29 4.45
CA TYR A 62 -19.48 -22.12 4.95
C TYR A 62 -19.11 -21.79 6.41
N MET A 63 -19.80 -20.83 7.03
CA MET A 63 -19.60 -20.50 8.44
C MET A 63 -20.14 -21.64 9.32
N ARG A 64 -19.27 -22.17 10.19
CA ARG A 64 -19.66 -23.17 11.19
C ARG A 64 -20.76 -22.59 12.08
N LYS A 65 -21.86 -23.34 12.27
CA LYS A 65 -22.84 -23.03 13.31
C LYS A 65 -22.21 -23.30 14.67
N LEU A 66 -22.08 -22.26 15.50
CA LEU A 66 -21.66 -22.45 16.89
C LEU A 66 -22.84 -23.00 17.70
N PRO A 67 -22.66 -24.14 18.38
CA PRO A 67 -23.70 -24.70 19.23
C PRO A 67 -23.82 -23.87 20.52
N GLN A 68 -25.04 -23.76 21.03
CA GLN A 68 -25.36 -22.85 22.14
C GLN A 68 -24.86 -23.33 23.49
N ASP A 69 -24.51 -24.61 23.61
CA ASP A 69 -23.90 -25.22 24.80
C ASP A 69 -22.56 -24.58 25.14
N ILE A 70 -21.74 -24.25 24.13
CA ILE A 70 -20.43 -23.62 24.32
C ILE A 70 -20.46 -22.10 24.15
N THR A 71 -21.50 -21.54 23.53
CA THR A 71 -21.67 -20.07 23.39
C THR A 71 -23.02 -19.56 23.92
N PRO A 72 -23.30 -19.68 25.24
CA PRO A 72 -24.56 -19.26 25.84
C PRO A 72 -24.83 -17.75 25.77
N TRP A 73 -23.78 -16.93 25.63
CA TRP A 73 -23.89 -15.47 25.47
C TRP A 73 -24.30 -15.05 24.04
N LEU A 74 -24.32 -15.96 23.07
CA LEU A 74 -24.62 -15.67 21.66
C LEU A 74 -26.09 -16.01 21.33
N LYS A 75 -27.02 -15.08 21.62
CA LYS A 75 -28.45 -15.26 21.32
C LYS A 75 -28.79 -15.00 19.83
N SER A 76 -29.60 -15.92 19.27
CA SER A 76 -30.50 -15.78 18.09
C SER A 76 -29.97 -15.49 16.67
N SER A 77 -29.21 -16.42 16.05
CA SER A 77 -29.16 -16.50 14.57
C SER A 77 -29.38 -17.92 14.01
N GLN A 78 -29.67 -18.92 14.85
CA GLN A 78 -29.67 -20.33 14.44
C GLN A 78 -31.00 -20.86 13.85
N ASN A 79 -32.11 -20.11 13.95
CA ASN A 79 -33.47 -20.59 13.66
C ASN A 79 -34.03 -20.27 12.25
N THR A 80 -33.25 -19.69 11.33
CA THR A 80 -33.75 -19.28 10.00
C THR A 80 -33.49 -20.30 8.88
N GLY A 81 -33.11 -21.54 9.20
CA GLY A 81 -32.68 -22.54 8.21
C GLY A 81 -33.32 -23.93 8.33
N THR A 82 -34.47 -24.06 9.01
CA THR A 82 -35.26 -25.30 9.05
C THR A 82 -36.71 -24.97 8.74
N LYS A 83 -37.04 -25.00 7.44
CA LYS A 83 -38.36 -25.37 6.93
C LYS A 83 -38.15 -26.46 5.90
#